data_AF-A0A5E4PS29-F1
#
_entry.id   AF-A0A5E4PS29-F1
#
_cell.length_a   1.000
_cell.length_b   1.000
_cell.length_c   1.000
_cell.angle_alpha   90.00
_cell.angle_beta   90.00
_cell.angle_gamma   90.00
#
_symmetry.space_group_name_H-M   'P 1'
#
loop_
_entity.id
_entity.type
_entity.pdbx_description
1 polymer ?
#
loop_
_entity_poly.entity_id
_entity_poly.type
_entity_poly.pdbx_seq_one_letter_code
_entity_poly.pdbx_strand_id
1 'polypeptide(L)'
;MTHQNHQTNGASLEDCHTNFFALTELYGIKWRKLVWGESSGAPGGCGEGEEGAAPLADPVISSYARCLAGDILCVWRRVPSPQPLDLDLAVAPPPPLSLRASKELWIFWYGEEPDLTGLVAPELMASQGEQGSWESGLSYECRSLLFKALHNLIERCLLSRDFVRLGKWFVQPYDGDEEDIGKRYLTYNYSRGPYLIIIVT
;
A
#
# COMPACT_ATOMS: atom_id res chain seq x y z
N MET A 1 -58.70 -16.70 -0.93
CA MET A 1 -57.77 -16.14 -1.91
C MET A 1 -57.63 -14.65 -1.67
N THR A 2 -56.60 -14.23 -0.96
CA THR A 2 -56.22 -12.82 -0.83
C THR A 2 -54.75 -12.72 -1.19
N HIS A 3 -54.47 -12.52 -2.48
CA HIS A 3 -53.14 -12.09 -2.91
C HIS A 3 -53.00 -10.63 -2.53
N GLN A 4 -52.25 -10.39 -1.45
CA GLN A 4 -51.85 -9.09 -0.99
C GLN A 4 -50.88 -8.51 -2.02
N ASN A 5 -51.40 -7.60 -2.85
CA ASN A 5 -50.66 -6.94 -3.91
C ASN A 5 -49.62 -6.02 -3.24
N HIS A 6 -48.38 -6.49 -3.13
CA HIS A 6 -47.25 -5.61 -2.83
C HIS A 6 -47.03 -4.73 -4.06
N GLN A 7 -47.76 -3.62 -4.13
CA GLN A 7 -47.41 -2.51 -4.99
C GLN A 7 -46.08 -1.95 -4.48
N THR A 8 -44.99 -2.53 -4.96
CA THR A 8 -43.65 -1.96 -4.83
C THR A 8 -43.67 -0.67 -5.62
N ASN A 9 -43.45 0.47 -4.96
CA ASN A 9 -43.55 1.84 -5.50
C ASN A 9 -42.55 2.18 -6.63
N GLY A 10 -42.05 1.21 -7.39
CA GLY A 10 -41.04 1.41 -8.44
C GLY A 10 -39.70 1.98 -7.94
N ALA A 11 -39.56 2.18 -6.63
CA ALA A 11 -38.39 2.71 -5.95
C ALA A 11 -37.49 1.59 -5.41
N SER A 12 -37.42 0.46 -6.13
CA SER A 12 -36.55 -0.63 -5.72
C SER A 12 -35.10 -0.25 -6.02
N LEU A 13 -34.24 -0.30 -5.00
CA LEU A 13 -32.81 0.03 -5.09
C LEU A 13 -31.96 -1.20 -5.47
N GLU A 14 -32.60 -2.35 -5.69
CA GLU A 14 -31.92 -3.63 -5.97
C GLU A 14 -31.23 -3.66 -7.34
N ASP A 15 -31.69 -2.84 -8.29
CA ASP A 15 -31.08 -2.68 -9.63
C ASP A 15 -30.29 -1.37 -9.77
N CYS A 16 -30.00 -0.68 -8.66
CA CYS A 16 -29.16 0.52 -8.69
C CYS A 16 -27.68 0.14 -8.75
N HIS A 17 -27.05 0.40 -9.90
CA HIS A 17 -25.61 0.26 -10.04
C HIS A 17 -24.86 1.40 -9.35
N THR A 18 -23.79 1.04 -8.65
CA THR A 18 -22.86 1.98 -8.04
C THR A 18 -21.45 1.79 -8.60
N ASN A 19 -20.61 2.81 -8.46
CA ASN A 19 -19.19 2.75 -8.78
C ASN A 19 -18.33 2.17 -7.64
N PHE A 20 -18.95 1.66 -6.57
CA PHE A 20 -18.26 0.92 -5.51
C PHE A 20 -18.15 -0.56 -5.86
N PHE A 21 -16.92 -1.06 -5.93
CA PHE A 21 -16.63 -2.47 -6.14
C PHE A 21 -16.13 -3.08 -4.82
N ALA A 22 -16.83 -4.10 -4.33
CA ALA A 22 -16.38 -4.86 -3.16
C ALA A 22 -15.24 -5.80 -3.57
N LEU A 23 -14.02 -5.50 -3.12
CA LEU A 23 -12.83 -6.30 -3.44
C LEU A 23 -12.61 -7.44 -2.45
N THR A 24 -12.70 -7.14 -1.15
CA THR A 24 -12.45 -8.10 -0.07
C THR A 24 -13.06 -7.61 1.24
N GLU A 25 -13.31 -8.55 2.13
CA GLU A 25 -13.57 -8.26 3.54
C GLU A 25 -12.23 -8.04 4.27
N LEU A 26 -12.22 -7.14 5.26
CA LEU A 26 -11.02 -6.78 6.04
C LEU A 26 -10.94 -7.52 7.39
N TYR A 27 -11.95 -8.31 7.75
CA TYR A 27 -12.00 -9.05 9.01
C TYR A 27 -10.86 -10.06 9.07
N GLY A 28 -9.99 -9.99 10.08
CA GLY A 28 -8.88 -10.94 10.24
C GLY A 28 -7.58 -10.54 9.54
N ILE A 29 -7.47 -9.32 8.99
CA ILE A 29 -6.18 -8.76 8.58
C ILE A 29 -5.28 -8.59 9.80
N LYS A 30 -4.04 -9.04 9.68
CA LYS A 30 -2.97 -8.86 10.65
C LYS A 30 -1.87 -7.99 10.06
N TRP A 31 -1.13 -7.32 10.92
CA TRP A 31 -0.05 -6.45 10.51
C TRP A 31 1.14 -6.52 11.46
N ARG A 32 2.33 -6.25 10.92
CA ARG A 32 3.57 -6.06 11.66
C ARG A 32 4.29 -4.83 11.13
N LYS A 33 4.77 -4.01 12.06
CA LYS A 33 5.55 -2.81 11.84
C LYS A 33 6.98 -3.08 12.29
N LEU A 34 7.94 -2.87 11.41
CA LEU A 34 9.36 -3.00 11.64
C LEU A 34 9.99 -1.62 11.52
N VAL A 35 10.82 -1.22 12.48
CA VAL A 35 11.39 0.14 12.52
C VAL A 35 12.91 0.07 12.45
N TRP A 36 13.49 0.96 11.64
CA TRP A 36 14.92 1.11 11.42
C TRP A 36 15.33 2.57 11.58
N GLY A 37 16.24 2.87 12.51
CA GLY A 37 16.71 4.22 12.80
C GLY A 37 17.32 4.30 14.19
N GLU A 38 17.91 5.44 14.54
CA GLU A 38 18.63 5.73 15.80
C GLU A 38 17.76 5.63 17.09
N SER A 39 17.15 4.48 17.34
CA SER A 39 16.58 4.09 18.62
C SER A 39 17.15 2.77 19.16
N SER A 40 18.20 2.22 18.55
CA SER A 40 19.07 1.27 19.23
C SER A 40 19.89 2.03 20.27
N GLY A 41 19.33 2.19 21.47
CA GLY A 41 19.82 3.04 22.55
C GLY A 41 21.23 2.73 23.06
N ALA A 42 22.24 3.20 22.34
CA ALA A 42 23.59 3.34 22.84
C ALA A 42 23.99 4.83 22.78
N PRO A 43 23.97 5.56 23.90
CA PRO A 43 24.60 6.87 23.95
C PRO A 43 26.12 6.64 23.92
N GLY A 44 26.75 6.88 22.77
CA GLY A 44 28.21 6.88 22.64
C GLY A 44 28.83 5.77 21.79
N GLY A 45 28.12 5.23 20.80
CA GLY A 45 28.70 4.33 19.81
C GLY A 45 28.94 5.04 18.48
N CYS A 46 30.15 5.54 18.28
CA CYS A 46 30.65 6.04 17.01
C CYS A 46 30.42 5.01 15.90
N GLY A 47 29.64 5.38 14.89
CA GLY A 47 29.54 4.69 13.61
C GLY A 47 29.80 5.68 12.49
N GLU A 48 31.03 6.20 12.42
CA GLU A 48 31.54 6.73 11.16
C GLU A 48 31.55 5.57 10.15
N GLY A 49 30.61 5.60 9.20
CA GLY A 49 30.59 4.65 8.09
C GLY A 49 29.19 4.16 7.75
N GLU A 50 28.44 4.97 7.01
CA GLU A 50 27.74 4.59 5.78
C GLU A 50 26.96 5.79 5.19
N GLU A 51 27.61 6.96 5.15
CA GLU A 51 27.18 8.07 4.29
C GLU A 51 27.48 7.72 2.82
N GLY A 52 26.69 6.83 2.23
CA GLY A 52 26.83 6.45 0.83
C GLY A 52 26.60 4.98 0.49
N ALA A 53 26.10 4.16 1.43
CA ALA A 53 25.65 2.83 1.08
C ALA A 53 24.53 2.95 0.02
N ALA A 54 24.65 2.21 -1.08
CA ALA A 54 23.69 2.26 -2.18
C ALA A 54 22.25 2.15 -1.64
N PRO A 55 21.23 2.74 -2.29
CA PRO A 55 19.84 2.63 -1.83
C PRO A 55 19.36 1.19 -1.54
N LEU A 56 20.02 0.19 -2.14
CA LEU A 56 19.79 -1.24 -1.95
C LEU A 56 20.48 -1.84 -0.72
N ALA A 57 21.46 -1.15 -0.13
CA ALA A 57 22.11 -1.55 1.12
C ALA A 57 21.25 -1.22 2.36
N ASP A 58 20.23 -0.37 2.19
CA ASP A 58 19.27 -0.09 3.25
C ASP A 58 18.45 -1.35 3.59
N PRO A 59 18.49 -1.85 4.84
CA PRO A 59 17.78 -3.06 5.22
C PRO A 59 16.26 -2.94 5.03
N VAL A 60 15.67 -1.74 5.17
CA VAL A 60 14.24 -1.52 4.96
C VAL A 60 13.88 -1.62 3.48
N ILE A 61 14.65 -0.95 2.62
CA ILE A 61 14.37 -0.92 1.17
C ILE A 61 14.65 -2.30 0.56
N SER A 62 15.74 -2.96 0.93
CA SER A 62 16.06 -4.31 0.46
C SER A 62 15.02 -5.34 0.91
N SER A 63 14.50 -5.22 2.15
CA SER A 63 13.42 -6.07 2.65
C SER A 63 12.11 -5.79 1.91
N TYR A 64 11.78 -4.51 1.69
CA TYR A 64 10.61 -4.12 0.90
C TYR A 64 10.66 -4.70 -0.52
N ALA A 65 11.81 -4.60 -1.21
CA ALA A 65 11.98 -5.17 -2.54
C ALA A 65 11.81 -6.69 -2.56
N ARG A 66 12.36 -7.41 -1.57
CA ARG A 66 12.18 -8.85 -1.41
C ARG A 66 10.73 -9.22 -1.12
N CYS A 67 10.06 -8.50 -0.22
CA CYS A 67 8.64 -8.69 0.06
C CYS A 67 7.77 -8.48 -1.19
N LEU A 68 8.06 -7.47 -2.01
CA LEU A 68 7.36 -7.25 -3.28
C LEU A 68 7.57 -8.40 -4.27
N ALA A 69 8.78 -8.98 -4.32
CA ALA A 69 9.07 -10.13 -5.17
C ALA A 69 8.37 -11.41 -4.69
N GLY A 70 8.10 -11.52 -3.39
CA GLY A 70 7.33 -12.60 -2.77
C GLY A 70 5.82 -12.37 -2.73
N ASP A 71 5.30 -11.37 -3.47
CA ASP A 71 3.88 -10.98 -3.49
C ASP A 71 3.28 -10.68 -2.11
N ILE A 72 4.12 -10.24 -1.16
CA ILE A 72 3.69 -9.86 0.18
C ILE A 72 3.15 -8.44 0.17
N LEU A 73 2.00 -8.23 0.81
CA LEU A 73 1.38 -6.92 0.95
C LEU A 73 2.17 -6.07 1.95
N CYS A 74 3.06 -5.22 1.45
CA CYS A 74 3.92 -4.38 2.29
C CYS A 74 3.98 -2.92 1.82
N VAL A 75 4.33 -2.03 2.73
CA VAL A 75 4.58 -0.61 2.45
C VAL A 75 5.63 -0.07 3.40
N TRP A 76 6.49 0.82 2.91
CA TRP A 76 7.45 1.52 3.74
C TRP A 76 7.20 3.02 3.72
N ARG A 77 7.68 3.71 4.76
CA ARG A 77 7.78 5.17 4.79
C ARG A 77 8.94 5.62 5.66
N ARG A 78 9.33 6.88 5.46
CA ARG A 78 10.23 7.60 6.38
C ARG A 78 9.39 8.28 7.45
N VAL A 79 9.83 8.17 8.70
CA VAL A 79 9.25 8.84 9.85
C VAL A 79 10.23 9.95 10.26
N PRO A 80 9.79 11.21 10.29
CA PRO A 80 10.63 12.29 10.79
C PRO A 80 10.96 12.03 12.27
N SER A 81 12.23 12.20 12.65
CA SER A 81 12.64 12.11 14.05
C SER A 81 11.87 13.15 14.87
N PRO A 82 11.27 12.79 16.02
CA PRO A 82 10.77 13.79 16.95
C PRO A 82 11.96 14.67 17.37
N GLN A 83 11.88 15.98 17.14
CA GLN A 83 12.87 16.90 17.65
C GLN A 83 12.73 16.91 19.18
N PRO A 84 13.82 16.75 19.95
CA PRO A 84 13.75 17.05 21.37
C PRO A 84 13.38 18.53 21.52
N LEU A 85 12.22 18.78 22.13
CA LEU A 85 11.74 20.12 22.48
C LEU A 85 12.54 20.70 23.67
N ASP A 86 13.85 20.48 23.73
CA ASP A 86 14.69 21.11 24.74
C ASP A 86 15.14 22.47 24.23
N LEU A 87 14.72 23.49 24.99
CA LEU A 87 15.10 24.88 24.79
C LEU A 87 16.62 25.03 24.81
N ASP A 88 17.13 25.99 24.02
CA ASP A 88 18.47 26.60 24.04
C ASP A 88 19.59 26.15 23.06
N LEU A 89 19.37 25.21 22.14
CA LEU A 89 20.24 25.11 20.95
C LEU A 89 19.42 25.16 19.66
N ALA A 90 19.54 26.28 18.95
CA ALA A 90 19.00 26.49 17.61
C ALA A 90 19.74 25.59 16.58
N VAL A 91 19.52 24.28 16.64
CA VAL A 91 19.81 23.38 15.53
C VAL A 91 18.64 23.52 14.57
N ALA A 92 18.90 24.11 13.40
CA ALA A 92 17.90 24.26 12.35
C ALA A 92 17.20 22.91 12.11
N PRO A 93 15.86 22.90 11.90
CA PRO A 93 15.14 21.65 11.68
C PRO A 93 15.82 20.89 10.54
N PRO A 94 16.19 19.60 10.74
CA PRO A 94 16.75 18.81 9.66
C PRO A 94 15.74 18.81 8.51
N PRO A 95 16.19 18.93 7.26
CA PRO A 95 15.29 19.01 6.12
C PRO A 95 14.32 17.82 6.12
N PRO A 96 13.07 17.98 5.66
CA PRO A 96 12.02 16.95 5.69
C PRO A 96 12.38 15.67 4.92
N LEU A 97 13.49 15.67 4.17
CA LEU A 97 14.05 14.54 3.43
C LEU A 97 15.41 14.09 3.96
N SER A 98 15.76 14.46 5.21
CA SER A 98 17.03 14.06 5.80
C SER A 98 17.21 12.55 5.73
N LEU A 99 18.38 12.12 5.30
CA LEU A 99 18.74 10.70 5.24
C LEU A 99 18.76 10.05 6.65
N ARG A 100 18.79 10.86 7.70
CA ARG A 100 18.74 10.47 9.13
C ARG A 100 17.33 10.18 9.65
N ALA A 101 16.28 10.38 8.86
CA ALA A 101 14.92 10.01 9.27
C ALA A 101 14.81 8.49 9.50
N SER A 102 14.15 8.09 10.58
CA SER A 102 13.84 6.69 10.80
C SER A 102 12.95 6.18 9.67
N LYS A 103 13.03 4.88 9.41
CA LYS A 103 12.30 4.20 8.35
C LYS A 103 11.50 3.10 8.99
N GLU A 104 10.31 2.88 8.48
CA GLU A 104 9.49 1.77 8.95
C GLU A 104 8.89 1.02 7.78
N LEU A 105 8.83 -0.29 7.94
CA LEU A 105 8.26 -1.25 7.02
C LEU A 105 7.04 -1.88 7.67
N TRP A 106 5.91 -1.77 7.00
CA TRP A 106 4.66 -2.37 7.39
C TRP A 106 4.37 -3.55 6.48
N ILE A 107 4.01 -4.66 7.09
CA ILE A 107 3.65 -5.90 6.42
C ILE A 107 2.23 -6.25 6.86
N PHE A 108 1.39 -6.58 5.88
CA PHE A 108 0.00 -6.94 6.07
C PHE A 108 -0.25 -8.33 5.50
N TRP A 109 -1.09 -9.11 6.18
CA TRP A 109 -1.50 -10.42 5.70
C TRP A 109 -2.87 -10.80 6.23
N TYR A 110 -3.46 -11.82 5.61
CA TYR A 110 -4.75 -12.38 5.99
C TYR A 110 -4.57 -13.87 6.31
N GLY A 111 -5.06 -14.33 7.46
CA GLY A 111 -4.95 -15.74 7.85
C GLY A 111 -3.64 -16.09 8.57
N GLU A 112 -2.87 -17.01 7.98
CA GLU A 112 -1.58 -17.49 8.52
C GLU A 112 -0.47 -16.45 8.27
N GLU A 113 0.49 -16.38 9.20
CA GLU A 113 1.64 -15.49 9.06
C GLU A 113 2.52 -15.95 7.89
N PRO A 114 2.83 -15.06 6.92
CA PRO A 114 3.73 -15.40 5.83
C PRO A 114 5.12 -15.68 6.38
N ASP A 115 5.87 -16.58 5.73
CA ASP A 115 7.26 -16.81 6.09
C ASP A 115 8.11 -15.58 5.73
N LEU A 116 8.49 -14.82 6.76
CA LEU A 116 9.33 -13.63 6.62
C LEU A 116 10.82 -13.97 6.63
N THR A 117 11.19 -15.25 6.82
CA THR A 117 12.58 -15.67 6.84
C THR A 117 13.19 -15.47 5.44
N GLY A 118 14.32 -14.77 5.39
CA GLY A 118 14.97 -14.40 4.12
C GLY A 118 14.30 -13.24 3.34
N LEU A 119 13.04 -12.90 3.62
CA LEU A 119 12.38 -11.72 3.04
C LEU A 119 12.72 -10.43 3.79
N VAL A 120 12.76 -10.50 5.12
CA VAL A 120 13.08 -9.37 5.98
C VAL A 120 14.52 -9.52 6.49
N ALA A 121 15.25 -8.41 6.50
CA ALA A 121 16.60 -8.36 7.05
C ALA A 121 16.58 -8.75 8.56
N PRO A 122 17.48 -9.63 9.02
CA PRO A 122 17.46 -10.15 10.39
C PRO A 122 17.58 -9.04 11.44
N GLU A 123 18.24 -7.93 11.12
CA GLU A 123 18.39 -6.75 11.98
C GLU A 123 17.04 -6.08 12.24
N LEU A 124 16.13 -6.08 11.25
CA LEU A 124 14.77 -5.56 11.40
C LEU A 124 13.88 -6.53 12.18
N MET A 125 14.04 -7.83 11.98
CA MET A 125 13.28 -8.84 12.74
C MET A 125 13.68 -8.85 14.23
N ALA A 126 14.93 -8.54 14.54
CA ALA A 126 15.42 -8.41 15.91
C ALA A 126 14.96 -7.11 16.60
N SER A 127 14.53 -6.09 15.84
CA SER A 127 13.94 -4.89 16.39
C SER A 127 12.59 -5.22 17.04
N GLN A 128 12.28 -4.61 18.19
CA GLN A 128 10.95 -4.72 18.81
C GLN A 128 9.92 -4.00 17.92
N GLY A 129 9.42 -4.70 16.91
CA GLY A 129 8.35 -4.24 16.05
C GLY A 129 6.99 -4.33 16.73
N GLU A 130 6.11 -3.38 16.43
CA GLU A 130 4.70 -3.47 16.82
C GLU A 130 3.99 -4.48 15.92
N GLN A 131 3.08 -5.27 16.47
CA GLN A 131 2.19 -6.13 15.69
C GLN A 131 0.77 -6.03 16.21
N GLY A 132 -0.20 -6.24 15.32
CA GLY A 132 -1.60 -6.12 15.67
C GLY A 132 -2.51 -6.83 14.68
N SER A 133 -3.79 -6.81 14.99
CA SER A 133 -4.84 -7.39 14.16
C SER A 133 -5.98 -6.40 13.97
N TRP A 134 -6.81 -6.63 12.96
CA TRP A 134 -8.05 -5.89 12.72
C TRP A 134 -8.97 -5.91 13.96
N GLU A 135 -9.04 -7.05 14.67
CA GLU A 135 -9.90 -7.24 15.86
C GLU A 135 -9.46 -6.37 17.04
N SER A 136 -8.17 -6.04 17.13
CA SER A 136 -7.62 -5.13 18.14
C SER A 136 -7.91 -3.65 17.83
N GLY A 137 -8.55 -3.37 16.68
CA GLY A 137 -8.82 -2.03 16.16
C GLY A 137 -7.67 -1.53 15.28
N LEU A 138 -7.99 -1.08 14.06
CA LEU A 138 -7.03 -0.41 13.19
C LEU A 138 -7.00 1.10 13.45
N SER A 139 -5.83 1.61 13.85
CA SER A 139 -5.58 3.05 13.88
C SER A 139 -5.82 3.69 12.49
N TYR A 140 -6.09 5.00 12.46
CA TYR A 140 -6.21 5.72 11.17
C TYR A 140 -4.94 5.54 10.32
N GLU A 141 -3.79 5.62 10.96
CA GLU A 141 -2.49 5.42 10.32
C GLU A 141 -2.34 4.02 9.70
N CYS A 142 -2.67 2.97 10.45
CA CYS A 142 -2.63 1.61 9.94
C CYS A 142 -3.58 1.42 8.75
N ARG A 143 -4.80 1.99 8.81
CA ARG A 143 -5.74 1.99 7.68
C ARG A 143 -5.15 2.66 6.45
N SER A 144 -4.60 3.87 6.59
CA SER A 144 -4.00 4.60 5.46
C SER A 144 -2.84 3.82 4.81
N LEU A 145 -2.02 3.15 5.62
CA LEU A 145 -0.91 2.34 5.11
C LEU A 145 -1.37 1.04 4.44
N LEU A 146 -2.40 0.38 4.99
CA LEU A 146 -3.03 -0.78 4.35
C LEU A 146 -3.59 -0.40 2.97
N PHE A 147 -4.32 0.71 2.89
CA PHE A 147 -4.81 1.22 1.62
C PHE A 147 -3.64 1.51 0.67
N LYS A 148 -2.58 2.17 1.12
CA LYS A 148 -1.39 2.41 0.29
C LYS A 148 -0.76 1.11 -0.23
N ALA A 149 -0.63 0.09 0.60
CA ALA A 149 -0.12 -1.21 0.19
C ALA A 149 -1.03 -1.86 -0.87
N LEU A 150 -2.35 -1.80 -0.68
CA LEU A 150 -3.33 -2.32 -1.64
C LEU A 150 -3.27 -1.59 -2.98
N HIS A 151 -3.15 -0.26 -2.96
CA HIS A 151 -3.00 0.54 -4.18
C HIS A 151 -1.71 0.18 -4.91
N ASN A 152 -0.59 -0.01 -4.19
CA ASN A 152 0.67 -0.45 -4.78
C ASN A 152 0.53 -1.84 -5.43
N LEU A 153 -0.21 -2.76 -4.80
CA LEU A 153 -0.49 -4.08 -5.38
C LEU A 153 -1.30 -3.96 -6.66
N ILE A 154 -2.40 -3.21 -6.65
CA ILE A 154 -3.25 -2.99 -7.83
C ILE A 154 -2.43 -2.35 -8.95
N GLU A 155 -1.66 -1.31 -8.64
CA GLU A 155 -0.78 -0.66 -9.61
C GLU A 155 0.19 -1.65 -10.23
N ARG A 156 0.90 -2.46 -9.43
CA ARG A 156 1.82 -3.47 -9.95
C ARG A 156 1.12 -4.52 -10.82
N CYS A 157 -0.08 -4.94 -10.44
CA CYS A 157 -0.90 -5.88 -11.22
C CYS A 157 -1.40 -5.28 -12.54
N LEU A 158 -1.63 -3.97 -12.60
CA LEU A 158 -2.01 -3.27 -13.83
C LEU A 158 -0.79 -3.07 -14.73
N LEU A 159 0.32 -2.61 -14.17
CA LEU A 159 1.58 -2.41 -14.91
C LEU A 159 2.11 -3.73 -15.49
N SER A 160 1.93 -4.87 -14.81
CA SER A 160 2.33 -6.18 -15.33
C SER A 160 1.44 -6.69 -16.47
N ARG A 161 0.32 -6.03 -16.74
CA ARG A 161 -0.62 -6.31 -17.84
C ARG A 161 -0.60 -5.19 -18.90
N ASP A 162 0.53 -4.49 -19.01
CA ASP A 162 0.79 -3.43 -19.99
C ASP A 162 -0.13 -2.19 -19.88
N PHE A 163 -0.77 -1.98 -18.73
CA PHE A 163 -1.40 -0.69 -18.45
C PHE A 163 -0.33 0.35 -18.17
N VAL A 164 -0.52 1.57 -18.69
CA VAL A 164 0.34 2.72 -18.44
C VAL A 164 -0.35 3.64 -17.45
N ARG A 165 0.40 4.08 -16.43
CA ARG A 165 -0.09 5.05 -15.43
C ARG A 165 0.11 6.48 -15.92
N LEU A 166 -0.99 7.23 -16.00
CA LEU A 166 -1.03 8.66 -16.28
C LEU A 166 -1.68 9.39 -15.09
N GLY A 167 -0.87 9.78 -14.10
CA GLY A 167 -1.36 10.41 -12.88
C GLY A 167 -2.20 9.45 -12.03
N LYS A 168 -3.52 9.66 -11.98
CA LYS A 168 -4.50 8.82 -11.28
C LYS A 168 -5.18 7.78 -12.19
N TRP A 169 -4.81 7.76 -13.46
CA TRP A 169 -5.45 6.95 -14.49
C TRP A 169 -4.53 5.82 -14.92
N PHE A 170 -5.09 4.64 -15.13
CA PHE A 170 -4.42 3.54 -15.82
C PHE A 170 -5.08 3.34 -17.18
N VAL A 171 -4.28 3.35 -18.23
CA VAL A 171 -4.74 3.24 -19.63
C VAL A 171 -4.03 2.07 -20.28
N GLN A 172 -4.78 1.17 -20.90
CA GLN A 172 -4.21 0.14 -21.76
C GLN A 172 -3.98 0.72 -23.16
N PRO A 173 -2.74 0.74 -23.69
CA PRO A 173 -2.49 1.09 -25.09
C PRO A 173 -3.21 0.09 -25.99
N TYR A 174 -3.73 0.58 -27.12
CA TYR A 174 -4.33 -0.30 -28.12
C TYR A 174 -3.23 -0.88 -29.00
N ASP A 175 -2.99 -2.19 -28.90
CA ASP A 175 -2.20 -2.93 -29.88
C ASP A 175 -3.05 -3.12 -31.13
N GLY A 176 -2.58 -2.58 -32.26
CA GLY A 176 -3.35 -2.37 -33.48
C GLY A 176 -3.78 -3.63 -34.26
N ASP A 177 -3.84 -4.79 -33.63
CA ASP A 177 -4.10 -6.07 -34.28
C ASP A 177 -5.44 -6.65 -33.79
N GLU A 178 -6.53 -6.27 -34.47
CA GLU A 178 -7.39 -7.23 -35.20
C GLU A 178 -8.67 -6.56 -35.72
N GLU A 179 -8.87 -6.73 -37.03
CA GLU A 179 -10.17 -6.77 -37.68
C GLU A 179 -11.08 -7.79 -36.99
N ASP A 180 -11.83 -7.40 -35.95
CA ASP A 180 -13.14 -8.00 -35.68
C ASP A 180 -13.96 -7.09 -34.75
N ILE A 181 -14.49 -6.04 -35.38
CA ILE A 181 -15.49 -5.13 -34.82
C ILE A 181 -16.82 -5.89 -34.75
N GLY A 182 -16.93 -6.82 -33.81
CA GLY A 182 -18.13 -7.63 -33.70
C GLY A 182 -18.13 -8.50 -32.46
N LYS A 183 -18.81 -8.04 -31.41
CA LYS A 183 -19.16 -8.79 -30.17
C LYS A 183 -18.24 -8.61 -28.96
N ARG A 184 -17.99 -7.36 -28.56
CA ARG A 184 -17.81 -7.03 -27.13
C ARG A 184 -18.66 -5.83 -26.76
N TYR A 185 -19.98 -6.01 -26.86
CA TYR A 185 -20.92 -5.18 -26.13
C TYR A 185 -20.82 -5.51 -24.64
N LEU A 186 -19.91 -4.85 -23.94
CA LEU A 186 -20.14 -4.40 -22.58
C LEU A 186 -19.68 -2.95 -22.51
N THR A 187 -20.66 -2.10 -22.77
CA THR A 187 -20.73 -0.67 -22.52
C THR A 187 -19.99 -0.24 -21.24
N TYR A 188 -18.95 0.57 -21.38
CA TYR A 188 -18.70 1.72 -20.52
C TYR A 188 -18.24 2.88 -21.40
N ASN A 189 -19.23 3.66 -21.84
CA ASN A 189 -19.01 4.93 -22.52
C ASN A 189 -18.64 6.00 -21.49
N TYR A 190 -17.39 6.46 -21.50
CA TYR A 190 -17.14 7.89 -21.40
C TYR A 190 -15.98 8.27 -22.34
N SER A 191 -16.34 9.02 -23.38
CA SER A 191 -15.48 9.73 -24.35
C SER A 191 -14.44 8.90 -25.14
N ARG A 192 -14.86 8.49 -26.33
CA ARG A 192 -14.06 8.31 -27.58
C ARG A 192 -12.61 7.81 -27.43
N GLY A 193 -12.50 6.48 -27.37
CA GLY A 193 -11.29 5.70 -27.63
C GLY A 193 -11.42 4.33 -26.95
N PRO A 194 -10.82 3.24 -27.45
CA PRO A 194 -10.90 1.90 -26.86
C PRO A 194 -10.03 1.78 -25.60
N TYR A 195 -10.02 2.80 -24.75
CA TYR A 195 -9.17 2.87 -23.58
C TYR A 195 -9.99 2.46 -22.35
N LEU A 196 -9.67 1.30 -21.78
CA LEU A 196 -10.15 0.97 -20.44
C LEU A 196 -9.41 1.85 -19.44
N ILE A 197 -10.16 2.73 -18.77
CA ILE A 197 -9.64 3.65 -17.78
C ILE A 197 -10.00 3.13 -16.39
N ILE A 198 -9.00 2.71 -15.62
CA ILE A 198 -9.19 2.30 -14.22
C ILE A 198 -8.76 3.46 -13.31
N ILE A 199 -9.66 3.89 -12.43
CA ILE A 199 -9.36 4.81 -11.34
C ILE A 199 -9.27 4.01 -10.06
N VAL A 200 -8.11 4.06 -9.40
CA VAL A 200 -7.95 3.56 -8.03
C VAL A 200 -7.99 4.79 -7.12
N THR A 201 -9.13 5.06 -6.50
CA THR A 201 -9.35 6.20 -5.58
C THR A 201 -9.24 5.80 -4.12
#